data_AF-A0A392T4X8-F1
#
_entry.id   AF-A0A392T4X8-F1
#
_cell.length_a   1.000
_cell.length_b   1.000
_cell.length_c   1.000
_cell.angle_alpha   90.00
_cell.angle_beta   90.00
_cell.angle_gamma   90.00
#
_symmetry.space_group_name_H-M   'P 1'
#
loop_
_entity.id
_entity.type
_entity.pdbx_description
1 polymer ?
#
loop_
_entity_poly.entity_id
_entity_poly.type
_entity_poly.pdbx_seq_one_letter_code
_entity_poly.pdbx_strand_id
1 'polypeptide(L)' 'MLALKRILRYVQGTPHYGLHFYPSHIEKLVSYTDVDWGGCLDTRRSTFGYCVFLGDNFISWSSKRHPTLSRSSVEAEYR' A
#
# COMPACT_ATOMS: atom_id res chain seq x y z
N MET A 1 0.45 -8.51 19.35
CA MET A 1 -0.70 -7.65 19.74
C MET A 1 -0.45 -6.14 19.65
N LEU A 2 0.78 -5.63 19.73
CA LEU A 2 1.06 -4.18 19.70
C LEU A 2 0.64 -3.49 18.38
N ALA A 3 0.89 -4.11 17.23
CA ALA A 3 0.53 -3.55 15.92
C ALA A 3 -0.98 -3.35 15.76
N LEU A 4 -1.80 -4.33 16.16
CA LEU A 4 -3.26 -4.23 16.10
C LEU A 4 -3.79 -3.09 17.00
N LYS A 5 -3.28 -2.99 18.24
CA LYS A 5 -3.64 -1.89 19.14
C LYS A 5 -3.27 -0.51 18.55
N ARG A 6 -2.13 -0.41 17.86
CA ARG A 6 -1.72 0.81 17.16
C ARG A 6 -2.70 1.18 16.04
N ILE A 7 -3.10 0.21 15.22
CA ILE A 7 -4.07 0.42 14.13
C ILE A 7 -5.41 0.91 14.71
N LEU A 8 -5.94 0.24 15.73
CA LEU A 8 -7.22 0.62 16.33
C LEU A 8 -7.19 2.02 16.94
N ARG A 9 -6.10 2.38 17.64
CA ARG A 9 -5.94 3.74 18.19
C ARG A 9 -5.83 4.80 17.11
N TYR A 10 -5.15 4.51 16.00
CA TYR A 10 -5.08 5.41 14.86
C TYR A 10 -6.49 5.66 14.29
N VAL A 11 -7.22 4.58 13.96
CA VAL A 11 -8.60 4.67 13.43
C VAL A 11 -9.52 5.45 14.38
N GLN A 12 -9.44 5.18 15.68
CA GLN A 12 -10.23 5.90 16.69
C GLN A 12 -9.83 7.38 16.82
N GLY A 13 -8.55 7.71 16.65
CA GLY A 13 -8.03 9.07 16.77
C GLY A 13 -8.23 9.94 15.52
N THR A 14 -8.44 9.32 14.36
CA THR A 14 -8.59 10.01 13.08
C THR A 14 -9.94 9.73 12.38
N PRO A 15 -11.10 9.80 13.07
CA PRO A 15 -12.39 9.47 12.46
C PRO A 15 -12.81 10.50 11.39
N HIS A 16 -12.22 11.68 11.40
CA HIS A 16 -12.46 12.77 10.47
C HIS A 16 -11.49 12.77 9.28
N TYR A 17 -10.51 11.85 9.26
CA TYR A 17 -9.62 11.71 8.11
C TYR A 17 -10.31 10.87 7.05
N GLY A 18 -10.20 11.32 5.81
CA GLY A 18 -10.77 10.65 4.65
C GLY A 18 -10.00 11.01 3.39
N LEU A 19 -10.28 10.26 2.32
CA LEU A 19 -9.83 10.66 0.99
C LEU A 19 -10.76 11.74 0.47
N HIS A 20 -10.17 12.81 -0.03
CA HIS A 20 -10.89 13.92 -0.65
C HIS A 20 -10.72 13.84 -2.16
N PHE A 21 -11.84 13.97 -2.87
CA PHE A 21 -11.87 14.02 -4.32
C PHE A 21 -12.22 15.43 -4.76
N TYR A 22 -11.49 15.94 -5.75
CA TYR A 22 -11.71 17.25 -6.31
C TYR A 22 -11.85 17.14 -7.83
N PRO A 23 -12.60 18.04 -8.48
CA PRO A 23 -12.54 18.16 -9.93
C PRO A 23 -11.08 18.42 -10.34
N SER A 24 -10.50 17.49 -11.11
CA SER A 24 -9.17 17.64 -11.70
C SER A 24 -9.24 17.34 -13.19
N HIS A 25 -8.33 17.90 -13.97
CA HIS A 25 -8.19 17.51 -15.36
C HIS A 25 -7.71 16.06 -15.43
N ILE A 26 -8.43 15.23 -16.19
CA ILE A 26 -8.10 13.81 -16.37
C ILE A 26 -7.09 13.70 -17.51
N GLU A 27 -5.86 14.16 -17.25
CA GLU A 27 -4.80 14.14 -18.25
C GLU A 27 -4.02 12.82 -18.21
N LYS A 28 -3.89 12.22 -17.01
CA LYS A 28 -3.04 11.06 -16.78
C LYS A 28 -3.64 10.12 -15.74
N LEU A 29 -3.48 8.82 -16.02
CA LEU A 29 -3.62 7.74 -15.05
C LEU A 29 -2.22 7.33 -14.62
N VAL A 30 -1.90 7.51 -13.34
CA VAL A 30 -0.56 7.22 -12.80
C VAL A 30 -0.66 6.13 -11.75
N SER A 31 0.11 5.06 -11.90
CA SER A 31 0.21 3.98 -10.93
C SER A 31 1.61 3.90 -10.35
N TYR A 32 1.69 3.85 -9.03
CA TYR A 32 2.93 3.52 -8.31
C TYR A 32 2.80 2.14 -7.71
N THR A 33 3.87 1.37 -7.77
CA THR A 33 3.98 0.03 -7.20
C THR A 33 5.24 -0.04 -6.37
N ASP A 34 5.17 -0.66 -5.20
CA ASP A 34 6.32 -0.86 -4.31
C ASP A 34 6.26 -2.27 -3.71
N VAL A 35 7.43 -2.86 -3.47
CA VAL A 35 7.53 -4.19 -2.88
C VAL A 35 8.59 -4.22 -1.80
N ASP A 36 8.18 -4.51 -0.57
CA ASP A 36 9.15 -4.77 0.48
C ASP A 36 9.77 -6.16 0.28
N TRP A 37 11.10 -6.27 0.44
CA TRP A 37 11.77 -7.57 0.49
C TRP A 37 11.99 -7.98 1.94
N GLY A 38 11.38 -9.09 2.33
CA GLY A 38 11.60 -9.68 3.66
C GLY A 38 11.16 -8.80 4.84
N GLY A 39 10.27 -7.82 4.63
CA GLY A 39 9.86 -6.84 5.64
C GLY A 39 9.14 -7.43 6.85
N CYS A 40 8.58 -8.63 6.71
CA CYS A 40 8.02 -9.39 7.83
C CYS A 40 9.10 -10.24 8.50
N LEU A 41 9.59 -9.84 9.68
CA LEU A 41 10.61 -10.58 10.45
C LEU A 41 10.19 -12.03 10.77
N ASP A 42 8.89 -12.27 10.95
CA ASP A 42 8.36 -13.59 11.31
C ASP A 42 8.29 -14.56 10.13
N THR A 43 7.99 -14.05 8.92
CA THR A 43 7.72 -14.90 7.75
C THR A 43 8.70 -14.71 6.61
N ARG A 44 9.52 -13.65 6.62
CA ARG A 44 10.39 -13.20 5.52
C ARG A 44 9.67 -13.03 4.18
N ARG A 45 8.34 -12.93 4.20
CA ARG A 45 7.53 -12.71 3.00
C ARG A 45 7.54 -11.23 2.63
N SER A 46 7.62 -10.98 1.33
CA SER A 46 7.44 -9.67 0.73
C SER A 46 5.99 -9.21 0.82
N THR A 47 5.81 -7.90 0.93
CA THR A 47 4.54 -7.21 0.83
C THR A 47 4.57 -6.33 -0.41
N PHE A 48 3.67 -6.58 -1.34
CA PHE A 48 3.46 -5.74 -2.51
C PHE A 48 2.37 -4.73 -2.23
N GLY A 49 2.60 -3.48 -2.62
CA GLY A 49 1.63 -2.41 -2.56
C GLY A 49 1.52 -1.74 -3.93
N TYR A 50 0.32 -1.26 -4.24
CA TYR A 50 0.14 -0.34 -5.34
C TYR A 50 -0.83 0.76 -4.97
N CYS A 51 -0.72 1.87 -5.71
CA CYS A 51 -1.54 3.04 -5.51
C CYS A 51 -1.74 3.74 -6.86
N VAL A 52 -2.97 4.18 -7.16
CA VAL A 52 -3.37 4.68 -8.49
C VAL A 52 -4.05 6.03 -8.35
N PHE A 53 -3.60 6.97 -9.18
CA PHE A 53 -4.10 8.33 -9.28
C PHE A 53 -4.72 8.59 -10.65
N LEU A 54 -5.84 9.31 -10.66
CA LEU A 54 -6.47 9.86 -11.86
C LEU A 54 -6.44 11.37 -11.77
N GLY A 55 -5.57 12.00 -12.56
CA GLY A 55 -5.16 13.38 -12.32
C GLY A 55 -4.59 13.51 -10.90
N ASP A 56 -5.18 14.41 -10.10
CA ASP A 56 -4.75 14.65 -8.72
C ASP A 56 -5.47 13.76 -7.68
N ASN A 57 -6.41 12.92 -8.14
CA ASN A 57 -7.27 12.14 -7.28
C ASN A 57 -6.74 10.74 -7.03
N PHE A 58 -6.68 10.34 -5.75
CA PHE A 58 -6.29 8.99 -5.35
C PHE A 58 -7.47 8.02 -5.42
N ILE A 59 -7.50 7.15 -6.43
CA ILE A 59 -8.69 6.37 -6.77
C ILE A 59 -8.63 4.90 -6.37
N SER A 60 -7.43 4.32 -6.21
CA SER A 60 -7.29 2.91 -5.87
C SER A 60 -5.97 2.60 -5.20
N TRP A 61 -6.00 1.67 -4.24
CA TRP A 61 -4.79 1.15 -3.61
C TRP A 61 -5.03 -0.26 -3.09
N SER A 62 -3.94 -1.01 -2.97
CA SER A 62 -3.94 -2.27 -2.25
C SER A 62 -2.58 -2.54 -1.64
N SER A 63 -2.58 -3.31 -0.57
CA SER A 63 -1.37 -3.89 -0.01
C SER A 63 -1.64 -5.37 0.25
N LYS A 64 -0.81 -6.23 -0.33
CA LYS A 64 -0.96 -7.67 -0.29
C LYS A 64 0.38 -8.32 0.05
N ARG A 65 0.35 -9.19 1.06
CA ARG A 65 1.50 -10.05 1.35
C ARG A 65 1.60 -11.15 0.29
N HIS A 66 2.78 -11.34 -0.30
CA HIS A 66 3.00 -12.42 -1.25
C HIS A 66 2.87 -13.78 -0.55
N PRO A 67 2.21 -14.76 -1.20
CA PRO A 67 2.14 -16.13 -0.67
C PRO A 67 3.52 -16.82 -0.72
N THR A 68 4.37 -16.41 -1.67
CA THR A 68 5.70 -16.97 -1.94
C THR A 68 6.79 -16.12 -1.29
N LEU A 69 7.87 -16.77 -0.85
CA LEU A 69 9.06 -16.09 -0.36
C LEU A 69 9.91 -15.63 -1.55
N SER A 70 10.09 -14.32 -1.69
CA SER A 70 11.02 -13.75 -2.68
C SER A 70 12.45 -13.82 -2.16
N ARG A 71 13.40 -14.26 -2.99
CA ARG A 71 14.81 -14.43 -2.58
C ARG A 71 15.66 -13.20 -2.87
N SER A 72 15.12 -12.21 -3.59
CA SER A 72 15.71 -10.90 -3.85
C SER A 72 14.64 -9.81 -4.00
N SER A 73 15.03 -8.54 -3.95
CA SER A 73 14.14 -7.39 -4.24
C SER A 73 13.65 -7.41 -5.69
N VAL A 74 14.52 -7.72 -6.65
CA VAL A 74 14.18 -7.82 -8.07
C VAL A 74 13.12 -8.90 -8.31
N GLU A 75 13.23 -10.06 -7.67
CA GLU A 75 12.21 -11.12 -7.78
C GLU A 75 10.88 -10.69 -7.14
N ALA A 76 10.92 -9.85 -6.11
CA ALA A 76 9.73 -9.33 -5.46
C ALA A 76 9.02 -8.27 -6.32
N GLU A 77 9.77 -7.41 -7.01
CA GLU A 77 9.23 -6.36 -7.89
C GLU A 77 8.66 -6.91 -9.21
N TYR A 78 9.29 -7.94 -9.78
CA TYR A 78 8.94 -8.45 -11.12
C TYR A 78 7.85 -9.53 -11.15
N ARG A 79 7.34 -9.98 -10.01
CA ARG A 79 6.51 -11.19 -9.91
C ARG A 79 5.15 -10.95 -9.29
#